data_AF-C5T1S3-F1
#
_entry.id   AF-C5T1S3-F1
#
_cell.length_a   1.000
_cell.length_b   1.000
_cell.length_c   1.000
_cell.angle_alpha   90.00
_cell.angle_beta   90.00
_cell.angle_gamma   90.00
#
_symmetry.space_group_name_H-M   'P 1'
#
loop_
_entity.id
_entity.type
_entity.pdbx_description
1 polymer ?
#
loop_
_entity_poly.entity_id
_entity_poly.type
_entity_poly.pdbx_seq_one_letter_code
_entity_poly.pdbx_strand_id
1 'polypeptide(L)'
;MAIEGTTFTVAGTSDYPVCDCCGKTNLTRAVMVRNECGEEFNVGCICASKVLRQRYQGKKVKLSTAAVISIGKAARASKEWKERNGYGAHSFQLVAA
;
A
#
# COMPACT_ATOMS: atom_id res chain seq x y z
N MET A 1 -15.38 6.61 1.97
CA MET A 1 -15.61 5.18 2.31
C MET A 1 -14.28 4.63 2.79
N ALA A 2 -14.17 4.15 4.03
CA ALA A 2 -12.92 3.48 4.44
C ALA A 2 -12.79 2.17 3.64
N ILE A 3 -11.58 1.85 3.16
CA ILE A 3 -11.29 0.55 2.55
C ILE A 3 -11.57 -0.56 3.58
N GLU A 4 -12.25 -1.63 3.18
CA GLU A 4 -12.62 -2.73 4.08
C GLU A 4 -11.53 -3.81 4.10
N GLY A 5 -11.21 -4.28 5.31
CA GLY A 5 -10.20 -5.32 5.54
C GLY A 5 -9.28 -5.02 6.73
N THR A 6 -8.64 -6.06 7.26
CA THR A 6 -7.68 -5.94 8.36
C THR A 6 -6.23 -5.97 7.89
N THR A 7 -5.97 -6.75 6.83
CA THR A 7 -4.64 -6.92 6.23
C THR A 7 -4.69 -6.55 4.76
N PHE A 8 -3.71 -5.77 4.32
CA PHE A 8 -3.61 -5.26 2.96
C PHE A 8 -2.23 -5.57 2.39
N THR A 9 -2.17 -6.07 1.16
CA THR A 9 -0.93 -6.28 0.42
C THR A 9 -0.80 -5.18 -0.63
N VAL A 10 0.30 -4.44 -0.61
CA VAL A 10 0.56 -3.43 -1.66
C VAL A 10 1.01 -4.16 -2.92
N ALA A 11 0.23 -4.04 -4.00
CA ALA A 11 0.53 -4.69 -5.28
C ALA A 11 1.45 -3.83 -6.15
N GLY A 12 1.34 -2.50 -6.05
CA GLY A 12 2.17 -1.59 -6.83
C GLY A 12 1.75 -0.13 -6.75
N THR A 13 2.50 0.73 -7.45
CA THR A 13 2.04 2.09 -7.76
C THR A 13 0.94 2.06 -8.81
N SER A 14 -0.05 2.93 -8.67
CA SER A 14 -1.16 3.08 -9.60
C SER A 14 -1.24 4.52 -10.11
N ASP A 15 -1.57 4.67 -11.39
CA ASP A 15 -1.86 5.94 -12.05
C ASP A 15 -3.36 6.29 -11.99
N TYR A 16 -4.14 5.53 -11.20
CA TYR A 16 -5.57 5.77 -11.05
C TYR A 16 -5.85 7.14 -10.40
N PRO A 17 -6.61 8.03 -11.06
CA PRO A 17 -6.73 9.42 -10.65
C PRO A 17 -7.72 9.64 -9.49
N VAL A 18 -8.40 8.60 -9.02
CA VAL A 18 -9.44 8.70 -7.97
C VAL A 18 -9.04 7.89 -6.74
N CYS A 19 -9.27 8.43 -5.54
CA CYS A 19 -9.02 7.72 -4.30
C CYS A 19 -10.26 6.93 -3.87
N ASP A 20 -10.21 5.59 -3.86
CA ASP A 20 -11.35 4.78 -3.39
C ASP A 20 -11.67 5.02 -1.90
N CYS A 21 -10.69 5.45 -1.12
CA CYS A 21 -10.90 5.80 0.29
C CYS A 21 -11.71 7.11 0.51
N CYS A 22 -11.38 8.19 -0.20
CA CYS A 22 -11.97 9.52 0.09
C CYS A 22 -12.74 10.14 -1.07
N GLY A 23 -12.80 9.47 -2.24
CA GLY A 23 -13.45 9.97 -3.45
C GLY A 23 -12.72 11.13 -4.14
N LYS A 24 -11.57 11.59 -3.61
CA LYS A 24 -10.80 12.68 -4.25
C LYS A 24 -10.32 12.24 -5.63
N THR A 25 -10.54 13.12 -6.60
CA THR A 25 -10.07 12.99 -7.99
C THR A 25 -8.77 13.79 -8.19
N ASN A 26 -8.13 13.64 -9.35
CA ASN A 26 -6.84 14.25 -9.70
C ASN A 26 -5.67 13.85 -8.79
N LEU A 27 -5.64 12.59 -8.37
CA LEU A 27 -4.46 12.04 -7.69
C LEU A 27 -3.27 11.97 -8.65
N THR A 28 -2.14 12.53 -8.23
CA THR A 28 -0.86 12.40 -8.95
C THR A 28 -0.06 11.17 -8.53
N ARG A 29 -0.41 10.56 -7.39
CA ARG A 29 0.28 9.39 -6.83
C ARG A 29 -0.71 8.51 -6.06
N ALA A 30 -0.98 7.32 -6.58
CA ALA A 30 -1.77 6.29 -5.90
C ALA A 30 -0.98 4.98 -5.75
N VAL A 31 -1.45 4.14 -4.84
CA VAL A 31 -1.00 2.76 -4.70
C VAL A 31 -2.20 1.83 -4.81
N MET A 32 -2.00 0.70 -5.46
CA MET A 32 -2.98 -0.37 -5.46
C MET A 32 -2.70 -1.26 -4.25
N VAL A 33 -3.74 -1.47 -3.44
CA VAL A 33 -3.70 -2.38 -2.29
C VAL A 33 -4.75 -3.46 -2.48
N ARG A 34 -4.41 -4.69 -2.13
CA ARG A 34 -5.32 -5.83 -2.14
C ARG A 34 -5.64 -6.25 -0.71
N ASN A 35 -6.91 -6.39 -0.36
CA ASN A 35 -7.29 -6.89 0.95
C ASN A 35 -7.15 -8.43 1.03
N GLU A 36 -7.42 -8.98 2.21
CA GLU A 36 -7.41 -10.44 2.46
C GLU A 36 -8.49 -11.20 1.67
N CYS A 37 -9.58 -10.55 1.28
CA CYS A 37 -10.65 -11.11 0.46
C CYS A 37 -10.32 -11.14 -1.05
N GLY A 38 -9.17 -10.56 -1.44
CA GLY A 38 -8.75 -10.48 -2.84
C GLY A 38 -9.28 -9.26 -3.60
N GLU A 39 -9.98 -8.34 -2.93
CA GLU A 39 -10.46 -7.10 -3.52
C GLU A 39 -9.33 -6.07 -3.64
N GLU A 40 -9.31 -5.36 -4.77
CA GLU A 40 -8.27 -4.39 -5.10
C GLU A 40 -8.81 -2.97 -5.00
N PHE A 41 -8.07 -2.12 -4.29
CA PHE A 41 -8.42 -0.72 -4.06
C PHE A 41 -7.27 0.18 -4.51
N ASN A 42 -7.60 1.25 -5.23
CA ASN A 42 -6.68 2.31 -5.57
C ASN A 42 -6.78 3.43 -4.53
N VAL A 43 -5.74 3.56 -3.73
CA VAL A 43 -5.71 4.51 -2.62
C VAL A 43 -4.63 5.55 -2.87
N GLY A 44 -5.01 6.82 -2.81
CA GLY A 44 -4.05 7.92 -2.87
C GLY A 44 -3.03 7.83 -1.74
N CYS A 45 -1.77 8.18 -2.01
CA CYS A 45 -0.67 7.96 -1.06
C CYS A 45 -0.89 8.65 0.31
N ILE A 46 -1.58 9.79 0.32
CA ILE A 46 -1.95 10.52 1.55
C ILE A 46 -2.97 9.72 2.36
N CYS A 47 -4.02 9.19 1.72
CA CYS A 47 -4.99 8.35 2.41
C CYS A 47 -4.37 7.04 2.89
N ALA A 48 -3.57 6.39 2.04
CA ALA A 48 -2.82 5.19 2.39
C ALA A 48 -1.94 5.39 3.64
N SER A 49 -1.20 6.52 3.75
CA SER A 49 -0.42 6.83 4.96
C SER A 49 -1.26 6.98 6.23
N LYS A 50 -2.52 7.39 6.09
CA LYS A 50 -3.43 7.58 7.23
C LYS A 50 -4.12 6.28 7.64
N VAL A 51 -4.53 5.46 6.68
CA VAL A 51 -5.35 4.26 6.91
C VAL A 51 -4.55 2.96 7.01
N LEU A 52 -3.28 2.94 6.57
CA LEU A 52 -2.41 1.76 6.63
C LEU A 52 -1.31 1.93 7.68
N ARG A 53 -0.89 0.81 8.26
CA ARG A 53 0.20 0.71 9.24
C ARG A 53 1.12 -0.42 8.87
N GLN A 54 2.40 -0.23 9.15
CA GLN A 54 3.37 -1.31 9.09
C GLN A 54 3.41 -2.03 10.43
N ARG A 55 3.41 -3.36 10.41
CA ARG A 55 3.62 -4.15 11.62
C ARG A 55 5.12 -4.32 11.84
N TYR A 56 5.63 -3.77 12.93
CA TYR A 56 7.05 -3.83 13.27
C TYR A 56 7.22 -4.15 14.75
N GLN A 57 7.91 -5.26 15.05
CA GLN A 57 8.14 -5.76 16.42
C GLN A 57 6.85 -5.81 17.28
N GLY A 58 5.76 -6.31 16.69
CA GLY A 58 4.45 -6.42 17.38
C GLY A 58 3.66 -5.11 17.48
N LYS A 59 4.22 -3.97 17.06
CA LYS A 59 3.56 -2.66 17.10
C LYS A 59 3.07 -2.22 15.71
N LYS A 60 1.96 -1.47 15.67
CA LYS A 60 1.47 -0.80 14.47
C LYS A 60 2.16 0.57 14.34
N VAL A 61 3.01 0.72 13.33
CA VAL A 61 3.77 1.95 13.07
C VAL A 61 3.12 2.72 11.93
N LYS A 62 3.05 4.04 12.07
CA LYS A 62 2.57 4.94 11.02
C LYS A 62 3.51 4.93 9.82
N LEU A 63 2.94 4.94 8.63
CA LEU A 63 3.69 5.07 7.38
C LEU A 63 3.69 6.51 6.93
N SER A 64 4.83 7.00 6.46
CA SER A 64 4.90 8.25 5.71
C SER A 64 4.42 8.03 4.27
N THR A 65 3.95 9.08 3.60
CA THR A 65 3.57 9.03 2.18
C THR A 65 4.72 8.55 1.29
N ALA A 66 5.96 8.95 1.60
CA ALA A 66 7.16 8.47 0.92
C ALA A 66 7.39 6.96 1.10
N ALA A 67 7.12 6.42 2.29
CA ALA A 67 7.24 4.99 2.58
C ALA A 67 6.21 4.19 1.76
N VAL A 68 4.96 4.67 1.68
CA VAL A 68 3.90 4.06 0.85
C VAL A 68 4.32 3.99 -0.62
N ILE A 69 4.86 5.09 -1.17
CA ILE A 69 5.34 5.12 -2.57
C ILE A 69 6.51 4.17 -2.76
N SER A 70 7.46 4.14 -1.82
CA SER A 70 8.62 3.24 -1.87
C SER A 70 8.18 1.76 -1.88
N ILE A 71 7.23 1.41 -1.02
CA ILE A 71 6.63 0.07 -0.95
C ILE A 71 5.95 -0.26 -2.28
N GLY A 72 5.16 0.67 -2.84
CA GLY A 72 4.53 0.47 -4.15
C GLY A 72 5.52 0.27 -5.30
N LYS A 73 6.63 1.02 -5.31
CA LYS A 73 7.69 0.85 -6.32
C LYS A 73 8.41 -0.49 -6.17
N ALA A 74 8.73 -0.87 -4.94
CA ALA A 74 9.36 -2.15 -4.64
C ALA A 74 8.43 -3.33 -4.95
N ALA A 75 7.12 -3.18 -4.73
CA ALA A 75 6.11 -4.18 -5.08
C ALA A 75 6.00 -4.38 -6.60
N ARG A 76 6.14 -3.31 -7.40
CA ARG A 76 6.17 -3.39 -8.88
C ARG A 76 7.48 -3.95 -9.45
N ALA A 77 8.56 -3.94 -8.68
CA ALA A 77 9.87 -4.39 -9.17
C ALA A 77 9.90 -5.89 -9.52
N SER A 78 10.84 -6.26 -10.42
CA SER A 78 11.07 -7.65 -10.83
C SER A 78 11.44 -8.53 -9.64
N LYS A 79 11.14 -9.83 -9.75
CA LYS A 79 11.45 -10.82 -8.71
C LYS A 79 12.94 -10.85 -8.36
N GLU A 80 13.80 -10.83 -9.39
CA GLU A 80 15.26 -10.80 -9.22
C GLU A 80 15.74 -9.58 -8.42
N TRP A 81 15.13 -8.41 -8.67
CA TRP A 81 15.46 -7.19 -7.91
C TRP A 81 15.01 -7.33 -6.45
N LYS A 82 13.83 -7.90 -6.20
CA LYS A 82 13.32 -8.14 -4.84
C LYS A 82 14.22 -9.09 -4.07
N GLU A 83 14.61 -10.21 -4.69
CA GLU A 83 15.51 -11.21 -4.11
C GLU A 83 16.87 -10.59 -3.78
N ARG A 84 17.46 -9.82 -4.70
CA ARG A 84 18.74 -9.12 -4.47
C ARG A 84 18.70 -8.13 -3.31
N ASN A 85 17.56 -7.46 -3.10
CA ASN A 85 17.39 -6.46 -2.06
C ASN A 85 16.73 -7.02 -0.77
N GLY A 86 16.55 -8.36 -0.68
CA GLY A 86 16.02 -9.01 0.52
C GLY A 86 14.52 -8.78 0.77
N TYR A 87 13.74 -8.43 -0.25
CA TYR A 87 12.28 -8.30 -0.13
C TYR A 87 11.61 -9.68 -0.23
N GLY A 88 10.88 -10.06 0.82
CA GLY A 88 10.07 -11.28 0.88
C GLY A 88 8.58 -11.02 0.64
N ALA A 89 7.77 -12.09 0.63
CA ALA A 89 6.32 -12.01 0.41
C ALA A 89 5.61 -11.12 1.45
N HIS A 90 6.10 -11.09 2.68
CA HIS A 90 5.55 -10.28 3.77
C HIS A 90 6.03 -8.81 3.76
N SER A 91 7.02 -8.47 2.93
CA SER A 91 7.61 -7.11 2.92
C SER A 91 6.64 -6.03 2.41
N PHE A 92 5.55 -6.43 1.76
CA PHE A 92 4.52 -5.53 1.22
C PHE A 92 3.18 -5.63 1.98
N GLN A 93 3.15 -6.39 3.08
CA GLN A 93 1.96 -6.54 3.92
C GLN A 93 1.86 -5.41 4.93
N LEU A 94 0.73 -4.74 4.91
CA LEU A 94 0.32 -3.67 5.80
C LEU A 94 -0.97 -4.08 6.52
N VAL A 95 -1.27 -3.39 7.61
CA VAL A 95 -2.51 -3.61 8.37
C VAL A 95 -3.32 -2.33 8.45
N ALA A 96 -4.62 -2.46 8.68
CA ALA A 96 -5.50 -1.33 8.96
C ALA A 96 -5.00 -0.53 10.17
N ALA A 97 -5.21 0.79 10.11
CA ALA A 97 -4.88 1.76 11.17
C ALA A 97 -5.38 1.37 12.56
#